data_AF-A0A1G6ECJ1-F1
#
_entry.id   AF-A0A1G6ECJ1-F1
#
_cell.length_a   1.000
_cell.length_b   1.000
_cell.length_c   1.000
_cell.angle_alpha   90.00
_cell.angle_beta   90.00
_cell.angle_gamma   90.00
#
_symmetry.space_group_name_H-M   'P 1'
#
loop_
_entity.id
_entity.type
_entity.pdbx_description
1 polymer ?
#
loop_
_entity_poly.entity_id
_entity_poly.type
_entity_poly.pdbx_seq_one_letter_code
_entity_poly.pdbx_strand_id
1 'polypeptide(L)'
;MIQIRKRNKTIAIRCTEDEYNRMHRRAAEHGLKLSDFVLRTALGKKIIIAEGLQDVVRQQRAIGNNLNQLTRLANQGEINIIDLRKLVGEYKAVTEMISEVLREVK
;
A
#
# COMPACT_ATOMS: atom_id res chain seq x y z
N MET A 1 14.56 18.20 -4.20
CA MET A 1 15.11 18.21 -2.82
C MET A 1 14.01 17.79 -1.86
N ILE A 2 14.18 16.72 -1.09
CA ILE A 2 13.19 16.30 -0.08
C ILE A 2 13.37 17.22 1.13
N GLN A 3 12.39 18.07 1.40
CA GLN A 3 12.42 18.96 2.56
C GLN A 3 12.17 18.13 3.83
N ILE A 4 13.20 17.92 4.65
CA ILE A 4 13.08 17.19 5.91
C ILE A 4 12.25 18.03 6.89
N ARG A 5 11.07 17.52 7.28
CA ARG A 5 10.16 18.21 8.20
C ARG A 5 10.77 18.28 9.61
N LYS A 6 11.26 19.44 10.02
CA LYS A 6 11.83 19.68 11.36
C LYS A 6 10.71 19.70 12.41
N ARG A 7 10.68 18.73 13.33
CA ARG A 7 9.78 18.71 14.50
C ARG A 7 10.50 19.34 15.70
N ASN A 8 10.33 20.64 15.93
CA ASN A 8 11.03 21.42 16.96
C ASN A 8 10.14 21.87 18.13
N LYS A 9 8.87 21.45 18.16
CA LYS A 9 7.92 21.76 19.23
C LYS A 9 7.53 20.46 19.94
N THR A 10 7.48 20.50 21.27
CA THR A 10 7.09 19.38 22.13
C THR A 10 5.73 19.66 22.74
N ILE A 11 4.86 18.64 22.78
CA ILE A 11 3.59 18.66 23.51
C ILE A 11 3.75 17.65 24.65
N ALA A 12 3.65 18.11 25.89
CA ALA A 12 3.66 17.25 27.08
C ALA A 12 2.21 17.02 27.53
N ILE A 13 1.82 15.75 27.67
CA ILE A 13 0.47 15.34 28.06
C ILE A 13 0.60 14.46 29.30
N ARG A 14 -0.11 14.83 30.38
CA ARG A 14 -0.29 13.94 31.53
C ARG A 14 -1.45 13.01 31.23
N CYS A 15 -1.26 11.73 31.50
CA CYS A 15 -2.28 10.72 31.35
C CYS A 15 -2.15 9.71 32.49
N THR A 16 -3.23 9.01 32.76
CA THR A 16 -3.27 7.84 33.63
C THR A 16 -2.60 6.65 32.96
N GLU A 17 -2.25 5.63 33.74
CA GLU A 17 -1.67 4.38 33.23
C GLU A 17 -2.60 3.68 32.22
N ASP A 18 -3.92 3.70 32.46
CA ASP A 18 -4.90 3.10 31.53
C ASP A 18 -4.94 3.86 30.19
N GLU A 19 -4.96 5.19 30.23
CA GLU A 19 -4.92 6.02 29.02
C GLU A 19 -3.62 5.79 28.22
N TYR A 20 -2.47 5.76 28.90
CA TYR A 20 -1.18 5.49 28.28
C TYR A 20 -1.18 4.13 27.54
N ASN A 21 -1.66 3.08 28.21
CA ASN A 21 -1.72 1.73 27.65
C ASN A 21 -2.71 1.64 26.48
N ARG A 22 -3.86 2.30 26.56
CA ARG A 22 -4.83 2.37 25.45
C ARG A 22 -4.24 3.08 24.24
N MET A 23 -3.53 4.19 24.43
CA MET A 23 -2.90 4.92 23.32
C MET A 23 -1.81 4.09 22.66
N HIS A 24 -0.99 3.37 23.43
CA HIS A 24 0.02 2.45 22.88
C HIS A 24 -0.58 1.28 22.12
N ARG A 25 -1.63 0.64 22.68
CA ARG A 25 -2.32 -0.46 22.02
C ARG A 25 -2.87 -0.02 20.66
N ARG A 26 -3.58 1.11 20.62
CA ARG A 26 -4.11 1.67 19.37
C ARG A 26 -3.00 2.05 18.38
N ALA A 27 -1.91 2.63 18.85
CA ALA A 27 -0.77 2.92 17.99
C ALA A 27 -0.18 1.65 17.37
N ALA A 28 -0.05 0.56 18.15
CA ALA A 28 0.43 -0.73 17.69
C ALA A 28 -0.54 -1.41 16.70
N GLU A 29 -1.85 -1.37 16.95
CA GLU A 29 -2.89 -1.85 16.03
C GLU A 29 -2.79 -1.15 14.66
N HIS A 30 -2.39 0.12 14.63
CA HIS A 30 -2.16 0.87 13.39
C HIS A 30 -0.73 0.77 12.83
N GLY A 31 0.17 -0.02 13.44
CA GLY A 31 1.56 -0.13 13.03
C GLY A 31 2.36 1.19 13.12
N LEU A 32 1.90 2.14 13.94
CA LEU A 32 2.48 3.48 14.08
C LEU A 32 3.24 3.62 15.39
N LYS A 33 4.28 4.45 15.39
CA LYS A 33 4.86 4.96 16.65
C LYS A 33 3.83 5.81 17.36
N LEU A 34 3.77 5.73 18.69
CA LEU A 34 2.84 6.50 19.53
C LEU A 34 2.78 7.99 19.15
N SER A 35 3.94 8.63 18.96
CA SER A 35 4.00 10.06 18.59
C SER A 35 3.39 10.36 17.22
N ASP A 36 3.52 9.45 16.25
CA ASP A 36 2.90 9.62 14.93
C ASP A 36 1.40 9.33 14.97
N PHE A 37 0.98 8.29 15.71
CA PHE A 37 -0.43 7.99 15.96
C PHE A 37 -1.15 9.16 16.62
N VAL A 38 -0.59 9.72 17.69
CA VAL A 38 -1.18 10.87 18.41
C VAL A 38 -1.26 12.10 17.52
N LEU A 39 -0.20 12.43 16.77
CA LEU A 39 -0.21 13.58 15.87
C LEU A 39 -1.21 13.41 14.72
N ARG A 40 -1.32 12.22 14.11
CA ARG A 40 -2.30 11.96 13.04
C ARG A 40 -3.73 12.06 13.57
N THR A 41 -4.00 11.43 14.72
CA THR A 41 -5.32 11.46 15.37
C THR A 41 -5.71 12.88 15.76
N ALA A 42 -4.82 13.63 16.40
CA ALA A 42 -5.08 15.01 16.84
C ALA A 42 -5.30 15.99 15.66
N LEU A 43 -4.74 15.68 14.48
CA LEU A 43 -4.91 16.47 13.27
C LEU A 43 -6.08 15.99 12.39
N GLY A 44 -6.88 15.03 12.86
CA GLY A 44 -8.01 14.47 12.10
C GLY A 44 -7.59 13.74 10.83
N LYS A 45 -6.34 13.28 10.74
CA LYS A 45 -5.84 12.55 9.57
C LYS A 45 -6.39 11.14 9.57
N LYS A 46 -6.86 10.66 8.41
CA LYS A 46 -7.22 9.25 8.21
C LYS A 46 -5.98 8.38 8.45
N ILE A 47 -6.12 7.35 9.27
CA ILE A 47 -5.10 6.32 9.49
C ILE A 47 -5.58 5.07 8.78
N ILE A 48 -4.96 4.75 7.64
CA ILE A 48 -5.33 3.62 6.79
C ILE A 48 -4.26 2.54 6.97
N ILE A 49 -4.68 1.34 7.36
CA ILE A 49 -3.84 0.15 7.38
C ILE A 49 -4.17 -0.66 6.13
N ALA A 50 -3.19 -0.84 5.25
CA ALA A 50 -3.34 -1.63 4.04
C ALA A 50 -2.56 -2.95 4.16
N GLU A 51 -3.05 -3.85 5.00
CA GLU A 51 -2.51 -5.20 5.12
C GLU A 51 -2.73 -5.99 3.83
N GLY A 52 -1.77 -6.85 3.46
CA GLY A 52 -1.86 -7.70 2.27
C GLY A 52 -1.69 -6.98 0.92
N LEU A 53 -1.63 -5.64 0.89
CA LEU A 53 -1.49 -4.90 -0.36
C LEU A 53 -0.15 -5.17 -1.07
N GLN A 54 0.91 -5.44 -0.30
CA GLN A 54 2.20 -5.88 -0.85
C GLN A 54 2.10 -7.25 -1.53
N ASP A 55 1.29 -8.16 -1.00
CA ASP A 55 1.07 -9.48 -1.60
C ASP A 55 0.30 -9.36 -2.92
N VAL A 56 -0.69 -8.48 -2.96
CA VAL A 56 -1.43 -8.17 -4.19
C VAL A 56 -0.48 -7.61 -5.25
N VAL A 57 0.37 -6.64 -4.91
CA VAL A 57 1.39 -6.10 -5.84
C VAL A 57 2.35 -7.18 -6.32
N ARG A 58 2.79 -8.08 -5.42
CA ARG A 58 3.66 -9.20 -5.78
C ARG A 58 3.00 -10.17 -6.76
N GLN A 59 1.74 -10.53 -6.52
CA GLN A 59 0.99 -11.42 -7.42
C GLN A 59 0.76 -10.77 -8.78
N GLN A 60 0.43 -9.48 -8.83
CA GLN A 60 0.33 -8.75 -10.09
C GLN A 60 1.64 -8.81 -10.88
N ARG A 61 2.79 -8.52 -10.24
CA ARG A 61 4.09 -8.65 -10.91
C ARG A 61 4.34 -10.05 -11.48
N ALA A 62 3.93 -11.10 -10.77
CA ALA A 62 4.07 -12.47 -11.24
C ALA A 62 3.19 -12.74 -12.48
N ILE A 63 1.95 -12.27 -12.51
CA ILE A 63 1.06 -12.39 -13.68
C ILE A 63 1.64 -11.64 -14.88
N GLY A 64 2.12 -10.40 -14.69
CA GLY A 64 2.78 -9.64 -15.76
C GLY A 64 4.01 -10.36 -16.33
N ASN A 65 4.82 -11.00 -15.48
CA ASN A 65 5.95 -11.81 -15.93
C ASN A 65 5.51 -13.02 -16.77
N ASN A 66 4.44 -13.71 -16.35
CA ASN A 66 3.89 -14.84 -17.11
C ASN A 66 3.38 -14.39 -18.48
N LEU A 67 2.69 -13.25 -18.55
CA LEU A 67 2.25 -12.66 -19.82
C LEU A 67 3.42 -12.31 -20.75
N ASN A 68 4.50 -11.75 -20.21
CA ASN A 68 5.72 -11.47 -20.98
C ASN A 68 6.34 -12.76 -21.55
N GLN A 69 6.36 -13.84 -20.77
CA GLN A 69 6.87 -15.13 -21.23
C GLN A 69 6.00 -15.72 -22.34
N LEU A 70 4.68 -15.71 -22.19
CA LEU A 70 3.76 -16.18 -23.23
C LEU A 70 3.92 -15.37 -24.52
N THR A 71 4.03 -14.05 -24.42
CA THR A 71 4.25 -13.17 -25.58
C THR A 71 5.57 -13.51 -26.29
N ARG A 72 6.65 -13.75 -25.52
CA ARG A 72 7.95 -14.17 -26.07
C ARG A 72 7.85 -15.50 -26.82
N LEU A 73 7.24 -16.52 -26.21
CA LEU A 73 7.07 -17.84 -26.83
C LEU A 73 6.22 -17.77 -28.11
N ALA A 74 5.18 -16.93 -28.12
CA ALA A 74 4.37 -16.71 -29.30
C ALA A 74 5.13 -16.01 -30.42
N ASN A 75 5.92 -14.97 -30.09
CA ASN A 75 6.77 -14.29 -31.06
C ASN A 75 7.88 -15.19 -31.64
N GLN A 76 8.30 -16.20 -30.87
CA GLN A 76 9.25 -17.23 -31.32
C GLN A 76 8.58 -18.31 -32.18
N GLY A 77 7.25 -18.29 -32.32
CA GLY A 77 6.49 -19.31 -33.04
C GLY A 77 6.35 -20.63 -32.29
N GLU A 78 6.77 -20.71 -31.03
CA GLU A 78 6.69 -21.92 -30.20
C GLU A 78 5.25 -22.23 -29.75
N ILE A 79 4.41 -21.19 -29.63
CA ILE A 79 3.00 -21.33 -29.29
C ILE A 79 2.13 -20.45 -30.20
N ASN A 80 0.95 -20.94 -30.56
CA ASN A 80 -0.02 -20.15 -31.31
C ASN A 80 -1.07 -19.57 -30.35
N ILE A 81 -1.01 -18.27 -30.12
CA ILE A 81 -1.93 -17.56 -29.23
C ILE A 81 -3.07 -16.97 -30.06
N ILE A 82 -4.29 -17.45 -29.83
CA ILE A 82 -5.47 -17.11 -30.65
C ILE A 82 -5.99 -15.70 -30.32
N ASP A 83 -6.10 -15.33 -29.04
CA ASP A 83 -6.41 -13.95 -28.61
C ASP A 83 -6.08 -13.73 -27.13
N LEU A 84 -5.35 -12.65 -26.81
CA LEU A 84 -5.05 -12.22 -25.44
C LEU A 84 -5.62 -10.84 -25.10
N ARG A 85 -6.26 -10.14 -26.05
CA ARG A 85 -6.62 -8.73 -25.88
C ARG A 85 -7.57 -8.51 -24.72
N LYS A 86 -8.57 -9.39 -24.55
CA LYS A 86 -9.53 -9.32 -23.45
C LYS A 86 -8.84 -9.50 -22.09
N LEU A 87 -7.97 -10.50 -21.96
CA LEU A 87 -7.23 -10.77 -20.72
C LEU A 87 -6.29 -9.60 -20.36
N VAL A 88 -5.55 -9.06 -21.34
CA VAL A 88 -4.67 -7.90 -21.11
C VAL A 88 -5.49 -6.68 -20.68
N GLY A 89 -6.67 -6.47 -21.27
CA GLY A 89 -7.58 -5.39 -20.89
C GLY A 89 -8.08 -5.52 -19.45
N GLU A 90 -8.60 -6.67 -19.07
CA GLU A 90 -9.08 -6.94 -17.70
C GLU A 90 -7.94 -6.86 -16.67
N TYR A 91 -6.77 -7.39 -17.02
CA TYR A 91 -5.56 -7.30 -16.19
C TYR A 91 -5.11 -5.85 -15.95
N LYS A 92 -5.10 -5.03 -17.02
CA LYS A 92 -4.78 -3.61 -16.93
C LYS A 92 -5.77 -2.86 -16.04
N ALA A 93 -7.09 -3.10 -16.21
CA ALA A 93 -8.12 -2.48 -15.40
C ALA A 93 -7.96 -2.79 -13.90
N VAL A 94 -7.68 -4.06 -13.55
CA VAL A 94 -7.42 -4.45 -12.16
C VAL A 94 -6.15 -3.79 -11.62
N THR A 95 -5.10 -3.70 -12.43
CA THR A 95 -3.84 -3.06 -12.04
C THR A 95 -4.02 -1.56 -11.79
N GLU A 96 -4.84 -0.89 -12.60
CA GLU A 96 -5.18 0.52 -12.44
C GLU A 96 -5.99 0.76 -11.16
N MET A 97 -7.01 -0.06 -10.88
CA MET A 97 -7.79 0.03 -9.63
C MET A 97 -6.91 -0.17 -8.38
N ILE A 98 -6.00 -1.14 -8.39
CA ILE A 98 -5.05 -1.35 -7.29
C ILE A 98 -4.12 -0.14 -7.13
N SER A 99 -3.67 0.43 -8.25
CA SER A 99 -2.80 1.62 -8.26
C SER A 99 -3.50 2.86 -7.70
N GLU A 100 -4.81 2.98 -7.92
CA GLU A 100 -5.64 4.06 -7.37
C GLU A 100 -5.81 3.92 -5.86
N VAL A 101 -6.16 2.73 -5.37
CA VAL A 101 -6.21 2.43 -3.93
C VAL A 101 -4.86 2.71 -3.25
N LEU A 102 -3.75 2.38 -3.90
CA LEU A 102 -2.40 2.67 -3.41
C LEU A 102 -2.08 4.17 -3.28
N ARG A 103 -2.75 5.05 -4.04
CA ARG A 103 -2.56 6.51 -3.91
C ARG A 103 -3.25 7.06 -2.66
N GLU A 104 -4.38 6.49 -2.25
CA GLU A 104 -5.10 6.94 -1.06
C GLU A 104 -4.42 6.52 0.25
N VAL A 105 -3.56 5.50 0.21
CA VAL A 105 -2.80 4.99 1.36
C VAL A 105 -1.52 5.81 1.63
N LYS A 106 -1.06 6.63 0.67
CA LYS A 106 0.12 7.51 0.82
C LYS A 106 -0.20 8.82 1.52
#